data_AF-A0A958FDY2-F1
#
_entry.id   AF-A0A958FDY2-F1
#
_cell.length_a   1.000
_cell.length_b   1.000
_cell.length_c   1.000
_cell.angle_alpha   90.00
_cell.angle_beta   90.00
_cell.angle_gamma   90.00
#
_symmetry.space_group_name_H-M   'P 1'
#
loop_
_entity.id
_entity.type
_entity.pdbx_description
1 polymer ?
#
loop_
_entity_poly.entity_id
_entity_poly.type
_entity_poly.pdbx_seq_one_letter_code
_entity_poly.pdbx_strand_id
1 'polypeptide(L)'
;IRDGVPNFELVGIVNAVAADNEIVLVPGEMEHEPDFTTNLYYEGPIYAGMRKKINYGISFGISIESIRDFIQENRTVLENKGFQIKDFFGGQL
;
A
#
# COMPACT_ATOMS: atom_id res chain seq x y z
N ILE A 1 2.05 21.56 6.57
CA ILE A 1 1.56 21.64 7.98
C ILE A 1 2.75 21.53 8.94
N ARG A 2 2.91 22.49 9.87
CA ARG A 2 4.08 22.61 10.74
C ARG A 2 3.78 22.11 12.17
N ASP A 3 4.56 21.17 12.66
CA ASP A 3 4.38 20.54 13.99
C ASP A 3 5.24 21.20 15.09
N GLY A 4 5.31 22.53 15.08
CA GLY A 4 6.09 23.30 16.07
C GLY A 4 7.62 23.19 15.99
N VAL A 5 8.18 22.28 15.18
CA VAL A 5 9.62 22.21 14.91
C VAL A 5 10.01 23.23 13.83
N PRO A 6 10.96 24.14 14.09
CA PRO A 6 11.40 25.13 13.10
C PRO A 6 12.05 24.44 11.89
N ASN A 7 11.73 24.93 10.69
CA ASN A 7 12.23 24.46 9.39
C ASN A 7 11.72 23.09 8.92
N PHE A 8 10.77 22.46 9.62
CA PHE A 8 10.16 21.21 9.17
C PHE A 8 8.67 21.39 8.87
N GLU A 9 8.24 20.74 7.80
CA GLU A 9 6.87 20.75 7.35
C GLU A 9 6.48 19.37 6.82
N LEU A 10 5.36 18.85 7.30
CA LEU A 10 4.72 17.70 6.69
C LEU A 10 4.02 18.16 5.41
N VAL A 11 4.45 17.60 4.28
CA VAL A 11 3.94 17.90 2.93
C VAL A 11 3.11 16.76 2.33
N GLY A 12 3.25 15.55 2.86
CA GLY A 12 2.51 14.40 2.37
C GLY A 12 3.08 13.08 2.86
N ILE A 13 2.45 11.99 2.43
CA ILE A 13 2.85 10.61 2.73
C ILE A 13 3.07 9.90 1.39
N VAL A 14 4.17 9.17 1.28
CA VAL A 14 4.50 8.39 0.09
C VAL A 14 4.57 6.91 0.47
N ASN A 15 3.92 6.07 -0.32
CA ASN A 15 4.03 4.62 -0.16
C ASN A 15 5.42 4.17 -0.61
N ALA A 16 6.11 3.43 0.25
CA ALA A 16 7.45 2.91 -0.02
C ALA A 16 7.49 1.96 -1.23
N VAL A 17 6.37 1.31 -1.57
CA VAL A 17 6.28 0.37 -2.70
C VAL A 17 4.96 0.58 -3.45
N ALA A 18 5.06 0.97 -4.72
CA ALA A 18 3.95 0.80 -5.66
C ALA A 18 3.96 -0.64 -6.16
N ALA A 19 2.90 -1.40 -5.91
CA ALA A 19 2.78 -2.76 -6.41
C ALA A 19 1.36 -3.02 -6.92
N ASP A 20 1.28 -3.65 -8.08
CA ASP A 20 0.03 -4.15 -8.64
C ASP A 20 -0.12 -5.63 -8.30
N ASN A 21 -1.36 -6.10 -8.21
CA ASN A 21 -1.64 -7.52 -8.10
C ASN A 21 -1.87 -8.08 -9.50
N GLU A 22 -1.13 -9.12 -9.86
CA GLU A 22 -1.31 -9.87 -11.10
C GLU A 22 -1.79 -11.28 -10.79
N ILE A 23 -2.78 -11.75 -11.55
CA ILE A 23 -3.24 -13.14 -11.51
C ILE A 23 -2.35 -13.93 -12.45
N VAL A 24 -1.69 -14.94 -11.92
CA VAL A 24 -0.77 -15.81 -12.67
C VAL A 24 -1.20 -17.26 -12.50
N LEU A 25 -0.88 -18.09 -13.50
CA LEU A 25 -1.03 -19.52 -13.38
C LEU A 25 0.15 -20.07 -12.57
N VAL A 26 -0.14 -20.79 -11.49
CA VAL A 26 0.85 -21.44 -10.65
C VAL A 26 0.60 -22.95 -10.63
N PRO A 27 1.66 -23.77 -10.61
CA PRO A 27 1.51 -25.19 -10.33
C PRO A 27 0.91 -25.40 -8.93
N GLY A 28 0.20 -26.50 -8.73
CA GLY A 28 -0.15 -26.97 -7.39
C GLY A 28 1.07 -27.18 -6.50
N GLU A 29 0.86 -27.20 -5.18
CA GLU A 29 1.90 -27.51 -4.21
C GLU A 29 2.56 -28.85 -4.57
N MET A 30 3.86 -28.83 -4.85
CA MET A 30 4.63 -30.05 -5.06
C MET A 30 5.07 -30.56 -3.69
N GLU A 31 4.77 -31.82 -3.38
CA GLU A 31 5.17 -32.43 -2.10
C GLU A 31 6.69 -32.55 -1.94
N HIS A 32 7.46 -32.44 -3.04
CA HIS A 32 8.92 -32.61 -3.09
C HIS A 32 9.59 -31.47 -3.86
N GLU A 33 10.84 -31.14 -3.50
CA GLU A 33 11.66 -30.20 -4.25
C GLU A 33 11.93 -30.75 -5.65
N PRO A 34 11.62 -30.01 -6.73
CA PRO A 34 11.84 -30.48 -8.08
C PRO A 34 13.35 -30.62 -8.38
N ASP A 35 13.73 -31.80 -8.88
CA ASP A 35 15.05 -32.06 -9.43
C ASP A 35 15.16 -31.40 -10.82
N PHE A 36 15.90 -30.30 -10.90
CA PHE A 36 16.05 -29.49 -12.11
C PHE A 36 17.08 -30.04 -13.12
N THR A 37 17.53 -31.29 -12.98
CA THR A 37 18.59 -31.86 -13.83
C THR A 37 18.14 -32.23 -15.26
N THR A 38 16.86 -32.06 -15.62
CA THR A 38 16.36 -32.30 -16.98
C THR A 38 15.22 -31.36 -17.39
N ASN A 39 14.98 -31.22 -18.70
CA ASN A 39 13.80 -30.54 -19.28
C ASN A 39 12.51 -31.30 -18.89
N LEU A 40 12.06 -31.13 -17.65
CA LEU A 40 10.83 -31.72 -17.15
C LEU A 40 9.64 -30.81 -17.51
N TYR A 41 8.62 -31.38 -18.15
CA TYR A 41 7.34 -30.71 -18.34
C TYR A 41 6.49 -30.87 -17.08
N TYR A 42 5.77 -29.82 -16.69
CA TYR A 42 4.82 -29.89 -15.58
C TYR A 42 3.53 -30.59 -16.03
N GLU A 43 3.15 -31.69 -15.36
CA GLU A 43 1.94 -32.46 -15.67
C GLU A 43 0.84 -32.37 -14.60
N GLY A 44 1.03 -31.50 -13.59
CA GLY A 44 0.12 -31.37 -12.45
C GLY A 44 -1.05 -30.37 -12.66
N PRO A 45 -1.93 -30.24 -11.66
CA PRO A 45 -3.00 -29.27 -11.68
C PRO A 45 -2.48 -27.82 -11.63
N ILE A 46 -3.12 -26.94 -12.40
CA ILE A 46 -2.79 -25.51 -12.46
C ILE A 46 -3.86 -24.72 -11.72
N TYR A 47 -3.42 -23.76 -10.89
CA TYR A 47 -4.28 -22.89 -10.10
C TYR A 47 -4.02 -21.42 -10.42
N ALA A 48 -4.97 -20.56 -10.07
CA ALA A 48 -4.78 -19.12 -10.10
C ALA A 48 -4.06 -18.67 -8.81
N GLY A 49 -2.86 -18.13 -8.96
CA GLY A 49 -2.09 -17.48 -7.90
C GLY A 49 -2.16 -15.96 -8.03
N MET A 50 -2.00 -15.27 -6.90
CA MET A 50 -1.84 -13.81 -6.89
C MET A 50 -0.38 -13.47 -6.61
N ARG A 51 0.26 -12.74 -7.52
CA ARG A 51 1.63 -12.24 -7.35
C ARG A 51 1.60 -10.72 -7.22
N LYS A 52 2.43 -10.18 -6.33
CA LYS A 52 2.66 -8.74 -6.23
C LYS A 52 3.76 -8.36 -7.22
N LYS A 53 3.41 -7.55 -8.20
CA LYS A 53 4.36 -6.96 -9.15
C LYS A 53 4.74 -5.57 -8.66
N ILE A 54 5.99 -5.43 -8.22
CA ILE A 54 6.52 -4.14 -7.79
C ILE A 54 6.79 -3.26 -9.02
N ASN A 55 6.21 -2.07 -9.05
CA ASN A 55 6.45 -1.03 -10.04
C ASN A 55 7.63 -0.18 -9.59
N TYR A 56 8.85 -0.66 -9.86
CA TYR A 56 10.06 0.05 -9.49
C TYR A 56 10.16 1.42 -10.15
N GLY A 57 10.69 2.41 -9.42
CA GLY A 57 10.83 3.80 -9.89
C GLY A 57 9.53 4.60 -9.85
N ILE A 58 8.41 4.00 -9.41
CA ILE A 58 7.13 4.67 -9.20
C ILE A 58 6.75 4.53 -7.73
N SER A 59 6.27 5.63 -7.14
CA SER A 59 5.71 5.65 -5.80
C SER A 59 4.42 6.46 -5.78
N PHE A 60 3.44 6.02 -5.01
CA PHE A 60 2.19 6.75 -4.84
C PHE A 60 2.32 7.71 -3.66
N GLY A 61 2.23 9.00 -3.94
CA GLY A 61 2.20 10.06 -2.93
C GLY A 61 0.78 10.58 -2.72
N ILE A 62 0.44 10.88 -1.47
CA ILE A 62 -0.78 11.58 -1.08
C ILE A 62 -0.34 12.88 -0.41
N SER A 63 -0.79 14.02 -0.91
CA SER A 63 -0.44 15.32 -0.30
C SER A 63 -1.11 15.47 1.05
N ILE A 64 -0.51 16.27 1.93
CA ILE A 64 -1.07 16.52 3.25
C ILE A 64 -2.39 17.29 3.15
N GLU A 65 -2.56 18.13 2.13
CA GLU A 65 -3.80 18.86 1.85
C GLU A 65 -4.93 17.86 1.54
N SER A 66 -4.69 16.88 0.67
CA SER A 66 -5.71 15.86 0.36
C SER A 66 -6.10 15.04 1.59
N ILE A 67 -5.14 14.70 2.45
CA ILE A 67 -5.42 14.00 3.72
C ILE A 67 -6.27 14.87 4.64
N ARG A 68 -5.93 16.15 4.78
CA ARG A 68 -6.68 17.10 5.59
C ARG A 68 -8.11 17.25 5.08
N ASP A 69 -8.28 17.47 3.79
CA ASP A 69 -9.58 17.71 3.18
C ASP A 69 -10.46 16.45 3.32
N PHE A 70 -9.91 15.25 3.10
CA PHE A 70 -10.60 13.98 3.36
C PHE A 70 -11.08 13.84 4.81
N ILE A 71 -10.21 14.16 5.77
CA ILE A 71 -10.55 14.11 7.21
C ILE A 71 -11.66 15.10 7.55
N GLN A 72 -11.62 16.31 6.99
CA GLN A 72 -12.63 17.34 7.21
C GLN A 72 -13.99 16.94 6.62
N GLU A 73 -14.00 16.47 5.37
CA GLU A 73 -15.22 16.02 4.68
C GLU A 73 -15.89 14.83 5.38
N ASN A 74 -15.09 13.93 5.97
CA ASN A 74 -15.59 12.70 6.60
C ASN A 74 -15.63 12.78 8.14
N ARG A 75 -15.45 13.97 8.72
CA ARG A 75 -15.28 14.17 10.16
C ARG A 75 -16.36 13.49 10.99
N THR A 76 -17.64 13.74 10.66
CA THR A 76 -18.77 13.16 11.40
C THR A 76 -18.79 11.64 11.34
N VAL A 77 -18.47 11.05 10.19
CA VAL A 77 -18.40 9.60 10.02
C VAL A 77 -17.29 9.00 10.88
N LEU A 78 -16.14 9.67 10.92
CA LEU A 78 -14.99 9.23 11.71
C LEU A 78 -15.25 9.38 13.22
N GLU A 79 -15.83 10.49 13.66
CA GLU A 79 -16.20 10.71 15.06
C GLU A 79 -17.24 9.67 15.53
N ASN A 80 -18.23 9.35 14.68
CA ASN A 80 -19.22 8.29 14.97
C ASN A 80 -18.59 6.89 15.07
N LYS A 81 -17.45 6.66 14.43
CA LYS A 81 -16.66 5.42 14.56
C LYS A 81 -15.73 5.44 15.78
N GLY A 82 -15.77 6.50 16.60
CA GLY A 82 -14.97 6.64 17.81
C GLY A 82 -13.59 7.25 17.59
N PHE A 83 -13.28 7.75 16.39
CA PHE A 83 -12.01 8.44 16.13
C PHE A 83 -12.05 9.87 16.71
N GLN A 84 -11.06 10.21 17.53
CA GLN A 84 -10.90 11.56 18.07
C GLN A 84 -10.09 12.42 17.13
N ILE A 85 -10.76 13.28 16.36
CA ILE A 85 -10.13 14.19 15.41
C ILE A 85 -9.96 15.57 16.06
N LYS A 86 -9.08 15.66 17.05
CA LYS A 86 -8.64 16.94 17.62
C LYS A 86 -7.22 17.25 17.18
N ASP A 87 -7.03 18.48 16.70
CA ASP A 87 -5.76 19.19 16.54
C ASP A 87 -4.63 18.46 15.81
N PHE A 88 -4.94 17.55 14.88
CA PHE A 88 -3.93 16.83 14.10
C PHE A 88 -3.08 17.77 13.21
N PHE A 89 -3.60 18.95 12.91
CA PHE A 89 -2.95 19.96 12.08
C PHE A 89 -2.85 21.29 12.84
N GLY A 90 -2.13 21.26 13.97
CA GLY A 90 -1.86 22.43 14.80
C GLY A 90 -0.85 23.37 14.14
N GLY A 91 -1.31 24.25 13.27
CA GLY A 91 -0.52 25.37 12.75
C GLY A 91 -1.44 26.45 12.20
N GLN A 92 -1.64 27.51 12.99
CA GLN A 92 -2.29 28.75 12.55
C GLN A 92 -1.60 29.31 11.30
N LEU A 93 -2.42 29.81 10.36
CA LEU A 93 -2.01 30.71 9.28
C LEU A 93 -1.36 31.98 9.84
#